data_AF-A0A1V0QER1-F1
#
_entry.id   AF-A0A1V0QER1-F1
#
_cell.length_a   1.000
_cell.length_b   1.000
_cell.length_c   1.000
_cell.angle_alpha   90.00
_cell.angle_beta   90.00
_cell.angle_gamma   90.00
#
_symmetry.space_group_name_H-M   'P 1'
#
loop_
_entity.id
_entity.type
_entity.pdbx_description
1 polymer ?
#
loop_
_entity_poly.entity_id
_entity_poly.type
_entity_poly.pdbx_seq_one_letter_code
_entity_poly.pdbx_strand_id
1 'polypeptide(L)'
;MADIILQFRKSGRVLTGNVDVKATADDIPNSGKGPNITSFARIRTAFVVDPDFMFIILSIKHRVYSERNRTSGLVDGIMDIVDYHAYDLKFISDTDINYNPALGTGQIQIKDIHYVTYQYRTTWEMCQLLDQKYLHSSRRSIDDFYREAKKNKWIKN
;
A
#
# COMPACT_ATOMS: atom_id res chain seq x y z
N MET A 1 9.09 -4.45 4.59
CA MET A 1 10.07 -4.52 3.50
C MET A 1 9.32 -4.08 2.26
N ALA A 2 9.92 -3.19 1.48
CA ALA A 2 9.40 -2.75 0.19
C ALA A 2 10.03 -3.64 -0.89
N ASP A 3 9.35 -3.82 -2.01
CA ASP A 3 9.90 -4.59 -3.14
C ASP A 3 10.99 -3.79 -3.84
N ILE A 4 10.81 -2.47 -3.93
CA ILE A 4 11.78 -1.54 -4.51
C ILE A 4 11.96 -0.36 -3.57
N ILE A 5 13.20 0.11 -3.44
CA ILE A 5 13.54 1.34 -2.72
C ILE A 5 14.09 2.34 -3.72
N LEU A 6 13.45 3.50 -3.81
CA LEU A 6 13.87 4.61 -4.64
C LEU A 6 14.44 5.72 -3.77
N GLN A 7 15.51 6.37 -4.22
CA GLN A 7 16.06 7.55 -3.56
C GLN A 7 15.97 8.74 -4.50
N PHE A 8 15.36 9.82 -4.00
CA PHE A 8 15.19 11.07 -4.72
C PHE A 8 16.10 12.11 -4.09
N ARG A 9 16.82 12.87 -4.91
CA ARG A 9 17.62 14.00 -4.45
C ARG A 9 17.13 15.28 -5.10
N LYS A 10 16.78 16.27 -4.30
CA LYS A 10 16.44 17.62 -4.77
C LYS A 10 17.01 18.66 -3.81
N SER A 11 17.78 19.61 -4.34
CA SER A 11 18.36 20.72 -3.58
C SER A 11 19.08 20.30 -2.29
N GLY A 12 19.90 19.23 -2.37
CA GLY A 12 20.65 18.70 -1.22
C GLY A 12 19.85 17.80 -0.27
N ARG A 13 18.51 17.80 -0.33
CA ARG A 13 17.66 16.89 0.43
C ARG A 13 17.55 15.55 -0.28
N VAL A 14 17.69 14.46 0.49
CA VAL A 14 17.46 13.09 0.01
C VAL A 14 16.17 12.58 0.64
N LEU A 15 15.30 11.98 -0.16
CA LEU A 15 14.04 11.38 0.24
C LEU A 15 14.05 9.92 -0.21
N THR A 16 13.52 9.03 0.62
CA THR A 16 13.40 7.59 0.29
C THR A 16 11.94 7.25 0.03
N GLY A 17 11.66 6.67 -1.14
CA GLY A 17 10.37 6.13 -1.52
C GLY A 17 10.40 4.61 -1.49
N ASN A 18 9.49 4.02 -0.74
CA ASN A 18 9.28 2.58 -0.71
C ASN A 18 8.19 2.21 -1.71
N VAL A 19 8.45 1.26 -2.61
CA VAL A 19 7.48 0.75 -3.57
C VAL A 19 7.03 -0.65 -3.16
N ASP A 20 5.72 -0.85 -3.06
CA ASP A 20 5.06 -2.13 -2.88
C ASP A 20 4.35 -2.48 -4.19
N VAL A 21 4.75 -3.58 -4.82
CA VAL A 21 4.27 -4.00 -6.14
C VAL A 21 3.17 -5.04 -5.96
N LYS A 22 2.06 -4.85 -6.66
CA LYS A 22 0.93 -5.77 -6.63
C LYS A 22 0.49 -6.07 -8.05
N ALA A 23 0.68 -7.32 -8.45
CA ALA A 23 0.24 -7.83 -9.74
C ALA A 23 -1.19 -8.39 -9.63
N THR A 24 -2.06 -7.96 -10.54
CA THR A 24 -3.45 -8.41 -10.64
C THR A 24 -3.71 -8.96 -12.04
N ALA A 25 -4.52 -10.01 -12.11
CA ALA A 25 -4.85 -10.67 -13.36
C ALA A 25 -6.01 -9.93 -14.05
N ASP A 26 -5.88 -9.63 -15.34
CA ASP A 26 -6.88 -8.91 -16.15
C ASP A 26 -8.13 -9.74 -16.40
N ASP A 27 -7.96 -11.05 -16.51
CA ASP A 27 -8.97 -12.03 -16.87
C ASP A 27 -9.78 -12.56 -15.67
N ILE A 28 -9.33 -12.29 -14.42
CA ILE A 28 -10.03 -12.73 -13.22
C ILE A 28 -10.91 -11.59 -12.67
N PRO A 29 -12.25 -11.76 -12.65
CA PRO A 29 -13.14 -10.79 -12.03
C PRO A 29 -12.78 -10.56 -10.57
N ASN A 30 -12.75 -9.29 -10.14
CA ASN A 30 -12.37 -8.87 -8.77
C ASN A 30 -10.89 -9.06 -8.41
N SER A 31 -10.02 -9.44 -9.34
CA SER A 31 -8.58 -9.42 -9.10
C SER A 31 -8.13 -8.01 -8.72
N GLY A 32 -7.42 -7.88 -7.59
CA GLY A 32 -7.02 -6.58 -7.05
C GLY A 32 -7.96 -5.93 -6.05
N LYS A 33 -9.10 -6.55 -5.71
CA LYS A 33 -9.98 -6.04 -4.65
C LYS A 33 -9.51 -6.43 -3.26
N GLY A 34 -9.48 -5.45 -2.35
CA GLY A 34 -9.16 -5.64 -0.93
C GLY A 34 -7.74 -6.13 -0.59
N PRO A 35 -6.67 -5.95 -1.39
CA PRO A 35 -5.35 -6.47 -1.01
C PRO A 35 -4.81 -5.79 0.24
N ASN A 36 -4.14 -6.58 1.09
CA ASN A 36 -3.32 -6.07 2.18
C ASN A 36 -2.04 -5.44 1.62
N ILE A 37 -1.75 -4.23 2.08
CA ILE A 37 -0.55 -3.48 1.71
C ILE A 37 0.51 -3.63 2.80
N THR A 38 0.21 -3.18 4.02
CA THR A 38 1.17 -3.10 5.12
C THR A 38 0.46 -3.07 6.45
N SER A 39 1.17 -3.36 7.55
CA SER A 39 0.56 -3.30 8.89
C SER A 39 0.34 -1.87 9.34
N PHE A 40 -0.75 -1.64 10.07
CA PHE A 40 -1.12 -0.33 10.64
C PHE A 40 0.06 0.31 11.40
N ALA A 41 0.62 -0.43 12.36
CA ALA A 41 1.70 0.11 13.19
C ALA A 41 2.96 0.45 12.37
N ARG A 42 3.26 -0.31 11.31
CA ARG A 42 4.45 -0.06 10.49
C ARG A 42 4.30 1.22 9.69
N ILE A 43 3.20 1.37 8.94
CA ILE A 43 3.03 2.54 8.08
C ILE A 43 2.83 3.80 8.90
N ARG A 44 2.07 3.72 9.99
CA ARG A 44 1.88 4.84 10.89
C ARG A 44 3.21 5.28 11.52
N THR A 45 4.04 4.34 11.95
CA THR A 45 5.38 4.66 12.49
C THR A 45 6.25 5.34 11.44
N ALA A 46 6.23 4.87 10.18
CA ALA A 46 7.01 5.48 9.11
C ALA A 46 6.65 6.96 8.91
N PHE A 47 5.36 7.28 8.86
CA PHE A 47 4.89 8.67 8.72
C PHE A 47 5.17 9.56 9.94
N VAL A 48 5.19 9.01 11.15
CA VAL A 48 5.56 9.76 12.36
C VAL A 48 7.05 10.03 12.43
N VAL A 49 7.87 9.05 12.04
CA VAL A 49 9.34 9.16 12.07
C VAL A 49 9.83 10.12 11.00
N ASP A 50 9.26 10.03 9.80
CA ASP A 50 9.60 10.89 8.67
C ASP A 50 8.32 11.41 7.99
N PRO A 51 7.95 12.69 8.21
CA PRO A 51 6.80 13.31 7.55
C PRO A 51 6.90 13.34 6.02
N ASP A 52 8.10 13.24 5.46
CA ASP A 52 8.36 13.21 4.03
C ASP A 52 8.39 11.78 3.46
N PHE A 53 8.16 10.77 4.29
CA PHE A 53 8.13 9.38 3.85
C PHE A 53 7.13 9.17 2.71
N MET A 54 7.59 8.48 1.66
CA MET A 54 6.78 8.10 0.51
C MET A 54 6.57 6.60 0.49
N PHE A 55 5.30 6.18 0.45
CA PHE A 55 4.92 4.78 0.28
C PHE A 55 4.14 4.65 -1.02
N ILE A 56 4.84 4.25 -2.08
CA ILE A 56 4.30 4.09 -3.42
C ILE A 56 3.73 2.68 -3.53
N ILE A 57 2.51 2.58 -4.02
CA ILE A 57 1.91 1.31 -4.44
C ILE A 57 1.96 1.29 -5.97
N LEU A 58 2.57 0.25 -6.52
CA LEU A 58 2.61 -0.02 -7.96
C LEU A 58 1.68 -1.18 -8.27
N SER A 59 0.53 -0.87 -8.85
CA SER A 59 -0.47 -1.83 -9.30
C SER A 59 -0.22 -2.17 -10.77
N ILE A 60 0.07 -3.44 -11.05
CA ILE A 60 0.33 -3.95 -12.41
C ILE A 60 -0.80 -4.89 -12.79
N LYS A 61 -1.44 -4.65 -13.92
CA LYS A 61 -2.43 -5.56 -14.48
C LYS A 61 -1.77 -6.40 -15.57
N HIS A 62 -1.90 -7.72 -15.48
CA HIS A 62 -1.29 -8.64 -16.43
C HIS A 62 -2.32 -9.58 -17.03
N ARG A 63 -2.06 -10.03 -18.27
CA ARG A 63 -2.82 -11.07 -18.96
C ARG A 63 -1.89 -12.23 -19.24
N VAL A 64 -2.38 -13.45 -19.01
CA VAL A 64 -1.63 -14.67 -19.32
C VAL A 64 -2.27 -15.35 -20.53
N TYR A 65 -1.45 -15.73 -21.51
CA TYR A 65 -1.89 -16.52 -22.65
C TYR A 65 -0.77 -17.45 -23.12
N SER A 66 -1.08 -18.33 -24.07
CA SER A 66 -0.10 -19.26 -24.63
C SER A 66 -0.04 -19.15 -26.14
N GLU A 67 1.16 -19.22 -26.69
CA GLU A 67 1.40 -19.18 -28.14
C GLU A 67 2.32 -20.33 -28.54
N ARG A 68 2.07 -20.94 -29.71
CA ARG A 68 2.96 -21.96 -30.24
C ARG A 68 4.20 -21.32 -30.85
N ASN A 69 5.35 -21.61 -30.28
CA ASN A 69 6.63 -21.16 -30.80
C ASN A 69 6.93 -21.84 -32.13
N ARG A 70 7.04 -21.06 -33.22
CA ARG A 70 7.26 -21.60 -34.56
C ARG A 70 8.66 -22.19 -34.76
N THR A 71 9.63 -21.78 -33.95
CA THR A 71 11.04 -22.21 -34.04
C THR A 71 11.28 -23.50 -33.26
N SER A 72 10.82 -23.56 -32.00
CA SER A 72 11.03 -24.74 -31.15
C SER A 72 9.92 -25.79 -31.28
N GLY A 73 8.76 -25.42 -31.84
CA GLY A 73 7.56 -26.26 -31.91
C GLY A 73 6.81 -26.42 -30.59
N LEU A 74 7.34 -25.86 -29.49
CA LEU A 74 6.77 -25.90 -28.15
C LEU A 74 5.72 -24.79 -27.93
N VAL A 75 5.05 -24.80 -26.78
CA VAL A 75 4.10 -23.77 -26.37
C VAL A 75 4.77 -22.85 -25.35
N ASP A 76 4.82 -21.55 -25.65
CA ASP A 76 5.31 -20.52 -24.75
C ASP A 76 4.16 -20.00 -23.89
N GLY A 77 4.35 -19.96 -22.58
CA GLY A 77 3.46 -19.25 -21.65
C GLY A 77 3.91 -17.80 -21.53
N ILE A 78 3.08 -16.87 -22.01
CA ILE A 78 3.39 -15.45 -22.06
C ILE A 78 2.56 -14.74 -20.98
N MET A 79 3.24 -13.95 -20.16
CA MET A 79 2.62 -12.99 -19.24
C MET A 79 2.88 -11.58 -19.77
N ASP A 80 1.82 -10.92 -20.21
CA ASP A 80 1.88 -9.59 -20.80
C ASP A 80 1.34 -8.55 -19.82
N ILE A 81 2.02 -7.40 -19.70
CA ILE A 81 1.57 -6.29 -18.86
C ILE A 81 0.63 -5.43 -19.70
N VAL A 82 -0.64 -5.39 -19.31
CA VAL A 82 -1.67 -4.69 -20.08
C VAL A 82 -1.96 -3.29 -19.54
N ASP A 83 -1.71 -3.05 -18.24
CA ASP A 83 -1.93 -1.75 -17.62
C ASP A 83 -1.10 -1.60 -16.33
N TYR A 84 -0.87 -0.36 -15.90
CA TYR A 84 -0.25 -0.07 -14.61
C TYR A 84 -0.70 1.27 -14.02
N HIS A 85 -0.77 1.32 -12.69
CA HIS A 85 -1.00 2.54 -11.92
C HIS A 85 -0.03 2.62 -10.75
N ALA A 86 0.46 3.83 -10.47
CA ALA A 86 1.33 4.09 -9.34
C ALA A 86 0.82 5.29 -8.55
N TYR A 87 0.79 5.17 -7.23
CA TYR A 87 0.27 6.21 -6.35
C TYR A 87 0.94 6.16 -4.98
N ASP A 88 1.09 7.32 -4.33
CA ASP A 88 1.50 7.40 -2.92
C ASP A 88 0.28 7.12 -2.04
N LEU A 89 0.41 6.17 -1.11
CA LEU A 89 -0.60 5.78 -0.13
C LEU A 89 -1.17 7.00 0.63
N LYS A 90 -0.33 8.02 0.88
CA LYS A 90 -0.74 9.27 1.54
C LYS A 90 -1.88 9.98 0.82
N PHE A 91 -1.96 9.84 -0.51
CA PHE A 91 -2.90 10.57 -1.36
C PHE A 91 -4.05 9.72 -1.92
N ILE A 92 -4.21 8.48 -1.47
CA ILE A 92 -5.41 7.67 -1.80
C ILE A 92 -6.57 8.15 -0.95
N SER A 93 -7.77 8.26 -1.55
CA SER A 93 -9.01 8.67 -0.86
C SER A 93 -9.30 7.84 0.39
N ASP A 94 -9.99 8.45 1.36
CA ASP A 94 -10.39 7.79 2.59
C ASP A 94 -11.41 6.67 2.34
N THR A 95 -12.22 6.78 1.28
CA THR A 95 -13.18 5.76 0.85
C THR A 95 -12.52 4.53 0.24
N ASP A 96 -11.29 4.66 -0.26
CA ASP A 96 -10.54 3.56 -0.88
C ASP A 96 -9.56 2.90 0.12
N ILE A 97 -9.28 3.54 1.26
CA ILE A 97 -8.47 2.99 2.34
C ILE A 97 -9.34 2.31 3.41
N ASN A 98 -9.06 1.04 3.66
CA ASN A 98 -9.70 0.24 4.69
C ASN A 98 -8.68 -0.27 5.72
N TYR A 99 -9.17 -0.54 6.93
CA TYR A 99 -8.42 -1.20 7.96
C TYR A 99 -9.00 -2.60 8.21
N ASN A 100 -8.16 -3.62 8.07
CA ASN A 100 -8.49 -4.99 8.40
C ASN A 100 -7.82 -5.37 9.73
N PRO A 101 -8.58 -5.67 10.79
CA PRO A 101 -8.00 -6.01 12.09
C PRO A 101 -7.29 -7.36 12.13
N ALA A 102 -7.33 -8.16 11.06
CA ALA A 102 -6.68 -9.47 11.00
C ALA A 102 -5.15 -9.36 11.21
N LEU A 103 -4.64 -10.20 12.10
CA LEU A 103 -3.21 -10.42 12.41
C LEU A 103 -2.47 -9.21 13.00
N GLY A 104 -1.72 -9.45 14.09
CA GLY A 104 -0.85 -8.43 14.69
C GLY A 104 -1.59 -7.15 15.06
N THR A 105 -1.13 -6.01 14.52
CA THR A 105 -1.73 -4.68 14.71
C THR A 105 -2.80 -4.34 13.65
N GLY A 106 -3.19 -5.32 12.83
CA GLY A 106 -4.05 -5.13 11.66
C GLY A 106 -3.29 -4.65 10.43
N GLN A 107 -3.98 -4.63 9.30
CA GLN A 107 -3.47 -4.35 7.96
C GLN A 107 -4.23 -3.19 7.33
N ILE A 108 -3.52 -2.34 6.60
CA ILE A 108 -4.11 -1.38 5.68
C ILE A 108 -4.41 -2.10 4.36
N GLN A 109 -5.67 -1.99 3.92
CA GLN A 109 -6.17 -2.56 2.68
C GLN A 109 -6.63 -1.45 1.74
N ILE A 110 -6.44 -1.67 0.44
CA ILE A 110 -7.02 -0.81 -0.59
C ILE A 110 -8.24 -1.51 -1.17
N LYS A 111 -9.35 -0.78 -1.35
CA LYS A 111 -10.62 -1.33 -1.83
C LYS A 111 -10.47 -1.98 -3.21
N ASP A 112 -9.87 -1.26 -4.15
CA ASP A 112 -9.46 -1.74 -5.45
C ASP A 112 -8.10 -1.12 -5.77
N ILE A 113 -7.07 -1.96 -5.86
CA ILE A 113 -5.69 -1.48 -6.00
C ILE A 113 -5.38 -0.94 -7.38
N HIS A 114 -6.21 -1.20 -8.39
CA HIS A 114 -6.01 -0.63 -9.70
C HIS A 114 -6.77 0.68 -9.86
N TYR A 115 -7.95 0.79 -9.24
CA TYR A 115 -8.83 1.95 -9.37
C TYR A 115 -9.02 2.67 -8.03
N VAL A 116 -8.15 3.66 -7.76
CA VAL A 116 -8.22 4.51 -6.57
C VAL A 116 -8.50 5.96 -6.93
N THR A 117 -9.20 6.67 -6.05
CA THR A 117 -9.42 8.12 -6.18
C THR A 117 -8.31 8.88 -5.47
N TYR A 118 -7.78 9.92 -6.11
CA TYR A 118 -6.75 10.77 -5.53
C TYR A 118 -7.36 11.86 -4.63
N GLN A 119 -6.75 12.09 -3.47
CA GLN A 119 -7.10 13.16 -2.55
C GLN A 119 -5.83 13.74 -1.92
N TYR A 120 -5.66 15.05 -1.99
CA TYR A 120 -4.53 15.70 -1.32
C TYR A 120 -4.71 15.71 0.20
N ARG A 121 -3.67 15.28 0.93
CA ARG A 121 -3.59 15.32 2.41
C ARG A 121 -2.15 15.47 2.87
N THR A 122 -1.99 16.12 4.02
CA THR A 122 -0.74 16.16 4.79
C THR A 122 -0.47 14.81 5.47
N THR A 123 0.78 14.59 5.86
CA THR A 123 1.16 13.38 6.62
C THR A 123 0.48 13.31 7.98
N TRP A 124 0.14 14.46 8.58
CA TRP A 124 -0.65 14.52 9.81
C TRP A 124 -2.07 14.01 9.60
N GLU A 125 -2.76 14.50 8.58
CA GLU A 125 -4.12 14.05 8.22
C GLU A 125 -4.13 12.56 7.87
N MET A 126 -3.08 12.05 7.21
CA MET A 126 -2.92 10.62 6.96
C MET A 126 -2.80 9.82 8.27
N CYS A 127 -2.01 10.28 9.24
CA CYS A 127 -1.93 9.65 10.56
C CYS A 127 -3.28 9.64 11.28
N GLN A 128 -4.02 10.76 11.23
CA GLN A 128 -5.37 10.85 11.82
C GLN A 128 -6.35 9.89 11.15
N LEU A 129 -6.30 9.76 9.82
CA LEU A 129 -7.12 8.80 9.08
C LEU A 129 -6.81 7.35 9.49
N LEU A 130 -5.52 7.00 9.60
CA LEU A 130 -5.10 5.67 10.05
C LEU A 130 -5.64 5.39 11.46
N ASP A 131 -5.57 6.36 12.37
CA ASP A 131 -6.04 6.25 13.75
C ASP A 131 -7.55 6.08 13.83
N GLN A 132 -8.27 6.89 13.07
CA GLN A 132 -9.72 6.79 12.96
C GLN A 132 -10.12 5.40 12.47
N LYS A 133 -9.52 4.90 11.38
CA LYS A 133 -9.83 3.57 10.80
C LYS A 133 -9.49 2.44 11.77
N TYR A 134 -8.39 2.56 12.51
CA TYR A 134 -8.00 1.59 13.54
C TYR A 134 -9.01 1.56 14.70
N LEU A 135 -9.37 2.72 15.24
CA LEU A 135 -10.27 2.87 16.39
C LEU A 135 -11.74 2.60 16.05
N HIS A 136 -12.15 2.77 14.79
CA HIS A 136 -13.50 2.41 14.33
C HIS A 136 -13.71 0.89 14.26
N SER A 137 -12.64 0.10 14.34
CA SER A 137 -12.76 -1.36 14.35
C SER A 137 -13.27 -1.85 15.69
N SER A 138 -14.35 -2.63 15.67
CA SER A 138 -14.89 -3.29 16.87
C SER A 138 -13.91 -4.26 17.53
N ARG A 139 -12.79 -4.60 16.87
CA ARG A 139 -11.74 -5.49 17.40
C ARG A 139 -10.59 -4.74 18.08
N ARG A 140 -10.64 -3.40 18.17
CA ARG A 140 -9.58 -2.58 18.76
C ARG A 140 -10.15 -1.64 19.80
N SER A 141 -9.36 -1.38 20.83
CA SER A 141 -9.66 -0.39 21.85
C SER A 141 -8.66 0.78 21.82
N ILE A 142 -9.00 1.85 22.53
CA ILE A 142 -8.07 2.94 22.78
C ILE A 142 -6.83 2.48 23.56
N ASP A 143 -6.97 1.49 24.45
CA ASP A 143 -5.85 0.93 25.20
C ASP A 143 -4.87 0.17 24.29
N ASP A 144 -5.39 -0.55 23.28
CA ASP A 144 -4.55 -1.19 22.27
C ASP A 144 -3.77 -0.15 21.47
N PHE A 145 -4.44 0.93 21.06
CA PHE A 145 -3.78 2.05 20.37
C PHE A 145 -2.69 2.66 21.25
N TYR A 146 -2.98 2.94 22.51
CA TYR A 146 -2.04 3.52 23.46
C TYR A 146 -0.82 2.63 23.71
N ARG A 147 -1.03 1.31 23.81
CA ARG A 147 0.06 0.32 23.91
C ARG A 147 0.98 0.38 22.69
N GLU A 148 0.41 0.41 21.48
CA GLU A 148 1.20 0.57 20.26
C GLU A 148 1.88 1.95 20.18
N ALA A 149 1.21 3.02 20.60
CA ALA A 149 1.76 4.37 20.62
C ALA A 149 2.98 4.49 21.53
N LYS A 150 2.93 3.88 22.73
CA LYS A 150 4.09 3.79 23.64
C LYS A 150 5.21 2.95 23.05
N LYS A 151 4.87 1.74 22.58
CA LYS A 151 5.84 0.79 22.03
C LYS A 151 6.62 1.37 20.85
N ASN A 152 5.92 2.07 19.95
CA ASN A 152 6.50 2.66 18.74
C ASN A 152 6.87 4.14 18.90
N LYS A 153 6.81 4.69 20.12
CA LYS A 153 7.20 6.08 20.47
C LYS A 153 6.49 7.17 19.64
N TRP A 154 5.20 6.97 19.37
CA TRP A 154 4.38 7.96 18.65
C TRP A 154 4.06 9.19 19.50
N ILE A 155 4.02 9.01 20.82
CA ILE A 155 3.82 10.07 21.80
C ILE A 155 5.19 10.31 22.44
N LYS A 156 5.74 11.51 22.27
CA LYS A 156 6.97 11.93 22.95
C LYS A 156 6.56 12.45 24.33
N ASN A 157 7.10 11.81 25.37
CA ASN A 157 6.99 12.29 26.75
C ASN A 157 7.82 13.57 26.93
#